data_AF-A0A7C3EYB9-F1
#
_entry.id   AF-A0A7C3EYB9-F1
#
_cell.length_a   1.000
_cell.length_b   1.000
_cell.length_c   1.000
_cell.angle_alpha   90.00
_cell.angle_beta   90.00
_cell.angle_gamma   90.00
#
_symmetry.space_group_name_H-M   'P 1'
#
loop_
_entity.id
_entity.type
_entity.pdbx_description
1 polymer ?
#
loop_
_entity_poly.entity_id
_entity_poly.type
_entity_poly.pdbx_seq_one_letter_code
_entity_poly.pdbx_strand_id
1 'polypeptide(L)'
;MRLVGRVVLTCLKLLALAFVGWLLVLQIPELAYDFGPKTPVMIESPADLTPGRFRSATFVSIAATPNFDKAFIYRRYGLDLTYFTLDPYGHRIVVKTYDKVTDEWRQLTRFVGKLRAFRYQPFSYRIRSIFEEKQGVKLPDDALYLGLYDLPKPSGWQIGAVAFASILWLVMLYAFFIHRWRRPAAAPAATPAPPAQAPPRP
;
A
#
# COMPACT_ATOMS: atom_id res chain seq x y z
N MET A 1 19.00 3.47 35.26
CA MET A 1 17.63 3.79 34.76
C MET A 1 17.59 4.82 33.62
N ARG A 2 18.38 5.91 33.64
CA ARG A 2 18.32 6.96 32.58
C ARG A 2 18.74 6.50 31.17
N LEU A 3 19.66 5.54 31.05
CA LEU A 3 20.12 5.01 29.75
C LEU A 3 19.04 4.14 29.10
N VAL A 4 18.46 3.20 29.85
CA VAL A 4 17.38 2.31 29.40
C VAL A 4 16.18 3.13 28.90
N GLY A 5 15.76 4.16 29.65
CA GLY A 5 14.67 5.03 29.20
C GLY A 5 14.98 5.81 27.91
N ARG A 6 16.25 6.21 27.68
CA ARG A 6 16.66 6.87 26.43
C ARG A 6 16.66 5.90 25.24
N VAL A 7 17.12 4.67 25.45
CA VAL A 7 17.13 3.63 24.39
C VAL A 7 15.69 3.29 24.00
N VAL A 8 14.81 3.02 24.98
CA VAL A 8 13.40 2.72 24.73
C VAL A 8 12.71 3.85 23.97
N LEU A 9 12.93 5.11 24.38
CA LEU A 9 12.34 6.26 23.70
C LEU A 9 12.84 6.40 22.25
N THR A 10 14.13 6.15 21.99
CA THR A 10 14.69 6.15 20.63
C THR A 10 14.08 5.05 19.77
N CYS A 11 13.93 3.83 20.30
CA CYS A 11 13.27 2.75 19.60
C CYS A 11 11.82 3.11 19.26
N LEU A 12 11.07 3.72 20.18
CA LEU A 12 9.69 4.13 19.94
C LEU A 12 9.59 5.20 18.84
N LYS A 13 10.51 6.16 18.82
CA LYS A 13 10.60 7.20 17.78
C LYS A 13 10.87 6.59 16.40
N LEU A 14 11.83 5.66 16.33
CA LEU A 14 12.15 4.96 15.09
C LEU A 14 10.97 4.11 14.61
N LEU A 15 10.29 3.41 15.52
CA LEU A 15 9.10 2.62 15.20
C LEU A 15 7.98 3.50 14.66
N ALA A 16 7.73 4.65 15.28
CA ALA A 16 6.72 5.60 14.81
C ALA A 16 7.04 6.16 13.41
N LEU A 17 8.31 6.54 13.15
CA LEU A 17 8.75 6.98 11.82
C LEU A 17 8.66 5.87 10.78
N ALA A 18 9.08 4.66 11.14
CA ALA A 18 9.00 3.49 10.26
C ALA A 18 7.54 3.16 9.93
N PHE A 19 6.64 3.25 10.91
CA PHE A 19 5.21 3.01 10.70
C PHE A 19 4.60 4.02 9.72
N VAL A 20 4.79 5.32 9.94
CA VAL A 20 4.27 6.35 9.02
C VAL A 20 4.91 6.25 7.64
N GLY A 21 6.23 6.01 7.57
CA GLY A 21 6.94 5.79 6.31
C GLY A 21 6.42 4.57 5.55
N TRP A 22 6.13 3.48 6.25
CA TRP A 22 5.52 2.29 5.67
C TRP A 22 4.14 2.57 5.08
N LEU A 23 3.30 3.36 5.76
CA LEU A 23 2.00 3.76 5.22
C LEU A 23 2.15 4.56 3.90
N LEU A 24 3.14 5.46 3.81
CA LEU A 24 3.43 6.18 2.57
C LEU A 24 3.85 5.23 1.44
N VAL A 25 4.72 4.27 1.72
CA VAL A 25 5.16 3.25 0.74
C VAL A 25 3.98 2.45 0.18
N LEU A 26 2.95 2.20 0.99
CA LEU A 26 1.72 1.52 0.53
C LEU A 26 0.80 2.44 -0.30
N GLN A 27 0.72 3.72 0.03
CA GLN A 27 -0.23 4.66 -0.60
C GLN A 27 0.30 5.24 -1.91
N ILE A 28 1.61 5.44 -2.04
CA ILE A 28 2.22 6.05 -3.24
C ILE A 28 1.92 5.25 -4.52
N PRO A 29 2.04 3.90 -4.55
CA PRO A 29 1.71 3.13 -5.75
C PRO A 29 0.24 3.24 -6.17
N GLU A 30 -0.67 3.36 -5.21
CA GLU A 30 -2.10 3.55 -5.46
C GLU A 30 -2.35 4.94 -6.08
N LEU A 31 -1.72 5.99 -5.54
CA LEU A 31 -1.75 7.33 -6.13
C LEU A 31 -1.11 7.38 -7.52
N ALA A 32 0.00 6.66 -7.73
CA ALA A 32 0.64 6.58 -9.04
C ALA A 32 -0.28 5.94 -10.08
N TYR A 33 -1.09 4.94 -9.69
CA TYR A 33 -2.16 4.41 -10.53
C TYR A 33 -3.24 5.45 -10.79
N ASP A 34 -3.72 6.13 -9.75
CA ASP A 34 -4.80 7.11 -9.86
C ASP A 34 -4.43 8.36 -10.68
N PHE A 35 -3.16 8.74 -10.71
CA PHE A 35 -2.62 9.79 -11.58
C PHE A 35 -2.07 9.26 -12.92
N GLY A 36 -2.06 7.94 -13.10
CA GLY A 36 -1.57 7.30 -14.31
C GLY A 36 -2.46 7.51 -15.54
N PRO A 37 -2.08 6.88 -16.67
CA PRO A 37 -2.82 6.97 -17.92
C PRO A 37 -4.31 6.63 -17.76
N LYS A 38 -5.17 7.46 -18.36
CA LYS A 38 -6.63 7.25 -18.39
C LYS A 38 -7.07 6.37 -19.56
N THR A 39 -6.16 6.12 -20.49
CA THR A 39 -6.37 5.19 -21.60
C THR A 39 -5.94 3.79 -21.14
N PRO A 40 -6.82 2.78 -21.26
CA PRO A 40 -6.47 1.43 -20.84
C PRO A 40 -5.45 0.83 -21.82
N VAL A 41 -4.47 0.10 -21.27
CA VAL A 41 -3.60 -0.75 -22.07
C VAL A 41 -4.42 -1.93 -22.59
N MET A 42 -4.44 -2.10 -23.91
CA MET A 42 -5.16 -3.19 -24.55
C MET A 42 -4.37 -4.50 -24.41
N ILE A 43 -5.06 -5.56 -24.01
CA ILE A 43 -4.54 -6.93 -23.91
C ILE A 43 -5.49 -7.78 -24.77
N GLU A 44 -5.00 -8.17 -25.94
CA GLU A 44 -5.81 -8.90 -26.93
C GLU A 44 -5.57 -10.41 -26.83
N SER A 45 -4.42 -10.83 -26.28
CA SER A 45 -4.06 -12.24 -26.21
C SER A 45 -3.19 -12.59 -24.99
N PRO A 46 -3.07 -13.89 -24.62
CA PRO A 46 -2.16 -14.32 -23.56
C PRO A 46 -0.69 -13.97 -23.81
N ALA A 47 -0.29 -13.80 -25.07
CA ALA A 47 1.07 -13.38 -25.44
C ALA A 47 1.39 -11.96 -24.96
N ASP A 48 0.37 -11.11 -24.77
CA ASP A 48 0.54 -9.76 -24.23
C ASP A 48 0.91 -9.76 -22.74
N LEU A 49 0.69 -10.87 -22.03
CA LEU A 49 1.05 -11.07 -20.63
C LEU A 49 2.50 -11.53 -20.47
N THR A 50 3.43 -10.73 -20.99
CA THR A 50 4.87 -10.99 -20.82
C THR A 50 5.27 -10.80 -19.35
N PRO A 51 6.09 -11.72 -18.79
CA PRO A 51 6.58 -11.59 -17.42
C PRO A 51 7.26 -10.24 -17.20
N GLY A 52 6.81 -9.50 -16.19
CA GLY A 52 7.40 -8.21 -15.83
C GLY A 52 6.95 -7.01 -16.69
N ARG A 53 6.00 -7.17 -17.63
CA ARG A 53 5.34 -6.01 -18.28
C ARG A 53 4.48 -5.23 -17.28
N PHE A 54 3.78 -5.94 -16.40
CA PHE A 54 2.86 -5.37 -15.42
C PHE A 54 3.45 -5.40 -13.99
N ARG A 55 4.54 -4.64 -13.77
CA ARG A 55 5.19 -4.55 -12.44
C ARG A 55 4.40 -3.72 -11.44
N SER A 56 3.71 -2.70 -11.92
CA SER A 56 2.85 -1.80 -11.15
C SER A 56 1.39 -2.04 -11.50
N ALA A 57 0.49 -1.52 -10.66
CA ALA A 57 -0.93 -1.46 -11.01
C ALA A 57 -1.10 -0.69 -12.33
N THR A 58 -1.85 -1.26 -13.27
CA THR A 58 -2.00 -0.74 -14.64
C THR A 58 -3.47 -0.77 -15.02
N PHE A 59 -3.95 0.29 -15.67
CA PHE A 59 -5.32 0.34 -16.18
C PHE A 59 -5.35 -0.41 -17.50
N VAL A 60 -6.19 -1.44 -17.60
CA VAL A 60 -6.19 -2.35 -18.76
C VAL A 60 -7.59 -2.61 -19.29
N SER A 61 -7.63 -3.03 -20.55
CA SER A 61 -8.81 -3.58 -21.20
C SER A 61 -8.42 -4.91 -21.83
N ILE A 62 -9.05 -5.99 -21.38
CA ILE A 62 -8.70 -7.37 -21.73
C ILE A 62 -9.79 -7.95 -22.60
N ALA A 63 -9.46 -8.35 -23.82
CA ALA A 63 -10.33 -9.15 -24.66
C ALA A 63 -10.34 -10.59 -24.15
N ALA A 64 -11.50 -11.06 -23.67
CA ALA A 64 -11.65 -12.37 -23.05
C ALA A 64 -13.12 -12.76 -22.92
N THR A 65 -13.36 -14.05 -22.69
CA THR A 65 -14.65 -14.55 -22.20
C THR A 65 -14.52 -15.00 -20.75
N PRO A 66 -15.52 -14.76 -19.88
CA PRO A 66 -15.43 -15.19 -18.51
C PRO A 66 -15.63 -16.70 -18.39
N ASN A 67 -14.81 -17.33 -17.55
CA ASN A 67 -14.95 -18.72 -17.18
C ASN A 67 -15.51 -18.82 -15.77
N PHE A 68 -16.78 -19.20 -15.66
CA PHE A 68 -17.50 -19.32 -14.40
C PHE A 68 -17.51 -20.73 -13.82
N ASP A 69 -17.01 -21.74 -14.53
CA ASP A 69 -16.95 -23.13 -14.04
C ASP A 69 -16.12 -23.21 -12.75
N LYS A 70 -15.19 -22.28 -12.60
CA LYS A 70 -14.28 -22.10 -11.47
C LYS A 70 -14.53 -20.78 -10.73
N ALA A 71 -15.75 -20.26 -10.75
CA ALA A 71 -16.09 -19.07 -9.97
C ALA A 71 -16.38 -19.42 -8.50
N PHE A 72 -16.08 -18.50 -7.60
CA PHE A 72 -16.52 -18.60 -6.20
C PHE A 72 -16.74 -17.24 -5.56
N ILE A 73 -17.57 -17.22 -4.52
CA ILE A 73 -17.80 -16.06 -3.68
C ILE A 73 -16.98 -16.20 -2.39
N TYR A 74 -16.19 -15.18 -2.08
CA TYR A 74 -15.47 -15.03 -0.82
C TYR A 74 -16.11 -13.92 0.00
N ARG A 75 -16.73 -14.28 1.13
CA ARG A 75 -17.40 -13.35 2.02
C ARG A 75 -16.46 -12.87 3.11
N ARG A 76 -16.31 -11.55 3.26
CA ARG A 76 -15.54 -10.98 4.36
C ARG A 76 -16.02 -9.58 4.73
N TYR A 77 -16.13 -9.29 6.03
CA TYR A 77 -16.55 -7.99 6.55
C TYR A 77 -17.87 -7.47 5.95
N GLY A 78 -18.82 -8.37 5.71
CA GLY A 78 -20.12 -8.04 5.09
C GLY A 78 -20.06 -7.79 3.57
N LEU A 79 -18.91 -7.99 2.93
CA LEU A 79 -18.74 -7.88 1.48
C LEU A 79 -18.69 -9.26 0.83
N ASP A 80 -19.48 -9.44 -0.21
CA ASP A 80 -19.46 -10.62 -1.08
C ASP A 80 -18.56 -10.31 -2.29
N LEU A 81 -17.41 -11.00 -2.38
CA LEU A 81 -16.44 -10.80 -3.45
C LEU A 81 -16.49 -12.01 -4.40
N THR A 82 -16.87 -11.79 -5.65
CA THR A 82 -16.88 -12.85 -6.65
C THR A 82 -15.54 -12.91 -7.36
N TYR A 83 -14.95 -14.11 -7.40
CA TYR A 83 -13.71 -14.40 -8.12
C TYR A 83 -13.98 -15.38 -9.25
N PHE A 84 -13.37 -15.14 -10.41
CA PHE A 84 -13.45 -16.01 -11.58
C PHE A 84 -12.24 -15.82 -12.49
N THR A 85 -12.09 -16.66 -13.52
CA THR A 85 -10.98 -16.62 -14.48
C THR A 85 -11.45 -16.18 -15.86
N LEU A 86 -10.51 -15.83 -16.73
CA LEU A 86 -10.79 -15.40 -18.10
C LEU A 86 -10.18 -16.36 -19.11
N ASP A 87 -10.96 -16.80 -20.10
CA ASP A 87 -10.43 -17.53 -21.26
C ASP A 87 -10.00 -16.55 -22.36
N PRO A 88 -8.86 -16.78 -23.04
CA PRO A 88 -7.99 -17.98 -22.97
C PRO A 88 -6.84 -17.88 -21.93
N TYR A 89 -6.90 -16.95 -20.97
CA TYR A 89 -5.81 -16.69 -20.00
C TYR A 89 -5.76 -17.70 -18.85
N GLY A 90 -6.86 -18.41 -18.59
CA GLY A 90 -7.02 -19.35 -17.50
C GLY A 90 -6.64 -18.74 -16.14
N HIS A 91 -5.79 -19.44 -15.39
CA HIS A 91 -5.36 -19.05 -14.03
C HIS A 91 -4.33 -17.93 -13.99
N ARG A 92 -3.87 -17.44 -15.15
CA ARG A 92 -2.94 -16.30 -15.20
C ARG A 92 -3.63 -14.97 -14.90
N ILE A 93 -4.95 -14.87 -15.12
CA ILE A 93 -5.74 -13.71 -14.70
C ILE A 93 -6.88 -14.19 -13.81
N VAL A 94 -6.88 -13.70 -12.57
CA VAL A 94 -8.00 -13.84 -11.65
C VAL A 94 -8.72 -12.51 -11.56
N VAL A 95 -10.00 -12.53 -11.89
CA VAL A 95 -10.88 -11.37 -11.83
C VAL A 95 -11.56 -11.32 -10.46
N LYS A 96 -11.72 -10.12 -9.92
CA LYS A 96 -12.60 -9.85 -8.78
C LYS A 96 -13.61 -8.78 -9.11
N THR A 97 -14.84 -9.01 -8.69
CA THR A 97 -15.92 -8.01 -8.68
C THR A 97 -16.70 -8.04 -7.36
N TYR A 98 -17.35 -6.92 -7.07
CA TYR A 98 -18.36 -6.78 -6.01
C TYR A 98 -19.77 -7.09 -6.52
N ASP A 99 -19.95 -7.09 -7.85
CA ASP A 99 -21.24 -7.33 -8.47
C ASP A 99 -21.61 -8.81 -8.39
N LYS A 100 -22.93 -9.06 -8.36
CA LYS A 100 -23.47 -10.39 -8.54
C LYS A 100 -23.31 -10.78 -10.01
N VAL A 101 -22.49 -11.78 -10.28
CA VAL A 101 -22.30 -12.33 -11.63
C VAL A 101 -23.59 -13.01 -12.08
N THR A 102 -24.10 -12.62 -13.25
CA THR A 102 -25.30 -13.20 -13.90
C THR A 102 -24.91 -13.93 -15.18
N ASP A 103 -25.81 -14.75 -15.73
CA ASP A 103 -25.53 -15.47 -16.99
C ASP A 103 -25.29 -14.55 -18.19
N GLU A 104 -25.83 -13.32 -18.16
CA GLU A 104 -25.58 -12.29 -19.16
C GLU A 104 -24.08 -11.95 -19.28
N TRP A 105 -23.33 -12.08 -18.19
CA TRP A 105 -21.90 -11.80 -18.20
C TRP A 105 -21.14 -12.76 -19.11
N ARG A 106 -21.67 -13.95 -19.40
CA ARG A 106 -21.06 -14.90 -20.34
C ARG A 106 -20.95 -14.32 -21.76
N GLN A 107 -21.74 -13.29 -22.08
CA GLN A 107 -21.72 -12.60 -23.37
C GLN A 107 -20.69 -11.47 -23.42
N LEU A 108 -20.06 -11.11 -22.29
CA LEU A 108 -19.03 -10.08 -22.26
C LEU A 108 -17.78 -10.59 -22.97
N THR A 109 -17.30 -9.79 -23.93
CA THR A 109 -16.09 -10.06 -24.71
C THR A 109 -14.89 -9.23 -24.25
N ARG A 110 -15.10 -8.28 -23.33
CA ARG A 110 -14.07 -7.36 -22.87
C ARG A 110 -14.27 -6.96 -21.41
N PHE A 111 -13.17 -6.98 -20.66
CA PHE A 111 -13.13 -6.65 -19.24
C PHE A 111 -12.18 -5.48 -19.00
N VAL A 112 -12.63 -4.48 -18.25
CA VAL A 112 -11.88 -3.25 -18.00
C VAL A 112 -11.67 -3.05 -16.51
N GLY A 113 -10.44 -2.69 -16.13
CA GLY A 113 -10.14 -2.44 -14.72
C GLY A 113 -8.66 -2.36 -14.39
N LYS A 114 -8.36 -2.53 -13.11
CA LYS A 114 -7.03 -2.43 -12.55
C LYS A 114 -6.34 -3.79 -12.52
N LEU A 115 -5.29 -3.93 -13.31
CA LEU A 115 -4.44 -5.12 -13.33
C LEU A 115 -3.23 -4.93 -12.44
N ARG A 116 -2.92 -5.89 -11.57
CA ARG A 116 -1.70 -5.92 -10.76
C ARG A 116 -1.26 -7.35 -10.49
N ALA A 117 -0.02 -7.55 -10.04
CA ALA A 117 0.40 -8.87 -9.61
C ALA A 117 -0.45 -9.37 -8.43
N PHE A 118 -0.87 -10.63 -8.49
CA PHE A 118 -1.80 -11.22 -7.55
C PHE A 118 -1.30 -11.17 -6.10
N ARG A 119 0.01 -11.29 -5.90
CA ARG A 119 0.65 -11.21 -4.56
C ARG A 119 0.38 -9.91 -3.82
N TYR A 120 0.14 -8.80 -4.53
CA TYR A 120 -0.12 -7.49 -3.93
C TYR A 120 -1.60 -7.27 -3.59
N GLN A 121 -2.48 -8.24 -3.90
CA GLN A 121 -3.87 -8.16 -3.48
C GLN A 121 -4.00 -8.44 -1.96
N PRO A 122 -4.82 -7.68 -1.24
CA PRO A 122 -5.25 -8.06 0.10
C PRO A 122 -5.83 -9.49 0.12
N PHE A 123 -5.37 -10.28 1.08
CA PHE A 123 -5.79 -11.67 1.29
C PHE A 123 -5.45 -12.63 0.15
N SER A 124 -4.46 -12.29 -0.68
CA SER A 124 -3.96 -13.14 -1.77
C SER A 124 -3.68 -14.58 -1.32
N TYR A 125 -3.07 -14.78 -0.15
CA TYR A 125 -2.81 -16.11 0.43
C TYR A 125 -4.10 -16.95 0.61
N ARG A 126 -5.19 -16.33 1.06
CA ARG A 126 -6.45 -17.04 1.31
C ARG A 126 -7.17 -17.34 0.01
N ILE A 127 -7.14 -16.42 -0.95
CA ILE A 127 -7.73 -16.66 -2.27
C ILE A 127 -6.97 -17.79 -2.98
N ARG A 128 -5.63 -17.83 -2.90
CA ARG A 128 -4.83 -18.97 -3.40
C ARG A 128 -5.27 -20.29 -2.77
N SER A 129 -5.42 -20.33 -1.43
CA SER A 129 -5.84 -21.56 -0.76
C SER A 129 -7.23 -22.01 -1.22
N ILE A 130 -8.17 -21.09 -1.47
CA ILE A 130 -9.51 -21.45 -1.97
C ILE A 130 -9.43 -22.04 -3.39
N PHE A 131 -8.59 -21.49 -4.27
CA PHE A 131 -8.37 -22.08 -5.60
C PHE A 131 -7.81 -23.50 -5.50
N GLU A 132 -6.84 -23.72 -4.62
CA GLU A 132 -6.24 -25.03 -4.40
C GLU A 132 -7.24 -26.02 -3.78
N GLU A 133 -7.92 -25.62 -2.71
CA GLU A 133 -8.89 -26.44 -1.96
C GLU A 133 -10.13 -26.79 -2.79
N LYS A 134 -10.71 -25.82 -3.51
CA LYS A 134 -12.00 -26.02 -4.22
C LYS A 134 -11.84 -26.50 -5.65
N GLN A 135 -10.73 -26.17 -6.30
CA GLN A 135 -10.57 -26.39 -7.74
C GLN A 135 -9.40 -27.32 -8.06
N GLY A 136 -8.61 -27.71 -7.05
CA GLY A 136 -7.44 -28.56 -7.24
C GLY A 136 -6.36 -27.89 -8.11
N VAL A 137 -6.37 -26.57 -8.25
CA VAL A 137 -5.41 -25.84 -9.09
C VAL A 137 -4.59 -24.87 -8.25
N LYS A 138 -3.26 -24.98 -8.38
CA LYS A 138 -2.33 -23.99 -7.84
C LYS A 138 -2.22 -22.81 -8.81
N LEU A 139 -2.57 -21.62 -8.34
CA LEU A 139 -2.38 -20.39 -9.11
C LEU A 139 -0.88 -20.17 -9.42
N PRO A 140 -0.51 -19.78 -10.64
CA PRO A 140 0.87 -19.43 -10.98
C PRO A 140 1.45 -18.33 -10.07
N ASP A 141 2.78 -18.30 -9.95
CA ASP A 141 3.48 -17.28 -9.16
C ASP A 141 3.43 -15.90 -9.83
N ASP A 142 3.37 -15.89 -11.17
CA ASP A 142 3.21 -14.70 -12.02
C ASP A 142 1.74 -14.34 -12.27
N ALA A 143 0.79 -14.99 -11.58
CA ALA A 143 -0.63 -14.70 -11.74
C ALA A 143 -0.92 -13.21 -11.49
N LEU A 144 -1.84 -12.69 -12.29
CA LEU A 144 -2.32 -11.32 -12.23
C LEU A 144 -3.73 -11.28 -11.67
N TYR A 145 -4.03 -10.18 -11.01
CA TYR A 145 -5.32 -9.86 -10.44
C TYR A 145 -5.93 -8.68 -11.21
N LEU A 146 -7.16 -8.85 -11.68
CA LEU A 146 -7.95 -7.80 -12.31
C LEU A 146 -9.09 -7.38 -11.37
N GLY A 147 -9.02 -6.18 -10.82
CA GLY A 147 -10.17 -5.56 -10.15
C GLY A 147 -11.07 -4.88 -11.18
N LEU A 148 -12.28 -5.40 -11.39
CA LEU A 148 -13.22 -4.80 -12.35
C LEU A 148 -13.66 -3.41 -11.92
N TYR A 149 -13.84 -2.54 -12.91
CA TYR A 149 -14.35 -1.17 -12.76
C TYR A 149 -13.56 -0.26 -11.80
N ASP A 150 -12.36 -0.69 -11.40
CA ASP A 150 -11.42 0.10 -10.61
C ASP A 150 -10.68 1.08 -11.54
N LEU A 151 -11.39 2.16 -11.90
CA LEU A 151 -10.92 3.20 -12.82
C LEU A 151 -9.87 4.10 -12.13
N PRO A 152 -8.80 4.53 -12.82
CA PRO A 152 -7.81 5.43 -12.24
C PRO A 152 -8.46 6.78 -11.99
N LYS A 153 -8.81 7.08 -10.74
CA LYS A 153 -9.48 8.31 -10.35
C LYS A 153 -8.86 8.87 -9.07
N PRO A 154 -8.24 10.06 -9.13
CA PRO A 154 -7.66 10.68 -7.94
C PRO A 154 -8.77 10.96 -6.91
N SER A 155 -8.58 10.43 -5.71
CA SER A 155 -9.41 10.73 -4.55
C SER A 155 -8.77 11.84 -3.73
N GLY A 156 -9.51 12.94 -3.50
CA GLY A 156 -9.06 14.04 -2.65
C GLY A 156 -8.68 13.59 -1.24
N TRP A 157 -9.36 12.56 -0.72
CA TRP A 157 -9.04 11.94 0.56
C TRP A 157 -7.65 11.29 0.56
N GLN A 158 -7.34 10.52 -0.49
CA GLN A 158 -6.06 9.81 -0.59
C GLN A 158 -4.90 10.77 -0.81
N ILE A 159 -5.10 11.81 -1.63
CA ILE A 159 -4.14 12.90 -1.80
C ILE A 159 -3.88 13.59 -0.46
N GLY A 160 -4.95 13.97 0.24
CA GLY A 160 -4.87 14.61 1.57
C GLY A 160 -4.15 13.73 2.60
N ALA A 161 -4.46 12.43 2.62
CA ALA A 161 -3.83 11.47 3.52
C ALA A 161 -2.32 11.35 3.28
N VAL A 162 -1.88 11.28 2.02
CA VAL A 162 -0.44 11.22 1.69
C VAL A 162 0.27 12.54 1.96
N ALA A 163 -0.34 13.68 1.64
CA ALA A 163 0.22 14.99 1.97
C ALA A 163 0.39 15.15 3.49
N PHE A 164 -0.66 14.84 4.26
CA PHE A 164 -0.63 14.90 5.72
C PHE A 164 0.41 13.95 6.32
N ALA A 165 0.44 12.69 5.88
CA ALA A 165 1.40 11.70 6.37
C ALA A 165 2.85 12.11 6.04
N SER A 166 3.10 12.71 4.88
CA SER A 166 4.43 13.22 4.49
C SER A 166 4.88 14.38 5.39
N ILE A 167 4.00 15.35 5.64
CA ILE A 167 4.28 16.47 6.55
C ILE A 167 4.52 15.95 7.97
N LEU A 168 3.65 15.08 8.46
CA LEU A 168 3.78 14.48 9.79
C LEU A 168 5.11 13.75 9.94
N TRP A 169 5.51 12.97 8.94
CA TRP A 169 6.79 12.25 8.95
C TRP A 169 7.98 13.21 9.05
N LEU A 170 7.99 14.29 8.27
CA LEU A 170 9.04 15.32 8.31
C LEU A 170 9.08 16.05 9.66
N VAL A 171 7.92 16.42 10.21
CA VAL A 171 7.81 17.08 11.52
C VAL A 171 8.31 16.15 12.63
N MET A 172 7.94 14.87 12.59
CA MET A 172 8.43 13.87 13.55
C MET A 172 9.95 13.70 13.45
N LEU A 173 10.49 13.55 12.24
CA LEU A 173 11.94 13.43 12.03
C LEU A 173 12.68 14.64 12.63
N TYR A 174 12.18 15.84 12.32
CA TYR A 174 12.73 17.08 12.86
C TYR A 174 12.65 17.14 14.39
N ALA A 175 11.47 16.93 14.97
CA ALA A 175 11.26 17.01 16.42
C ALA A 175 12.04 15.93 17.19
N PHE A 176 12.13 14.72 16.64
CA PHE A 176 12.74 13.58 17.30
C PHE A 176 14.25 13.66 17.37
N PHE A 177 14.90 14.16 16.31
CA PHE A 177 16.35 14.08 16.14
C PHE A 177 17.03 15.43 15.92
N ILE A 178 16.39 16.38 15.20
CA ILE A 178 17.04 17.63 14.80
C ILE A 178 16.82 18.74 15.84
N HIS A 179 15.61 18.89 16.38
CA HIS A 179 15.25 20.00 17.27
C HIS A 179 16.05 19.98 18.59
N ARG A 180 16.37 18.80 19.12
CA ARG A 180 17.09 18.65 20.40
C ARG A 180 18.59 18.95 20.31
N TRP A 181 19.18 18.89 19.11
CA TRP A 181 20.58 19.27 18.89
C TRP A 181 20.82 20.79 18.95
N ARG A 182 19.76 21.60 18.83
CA ARG A 182 19.84 23.07 18.90
C ARG A 182 19.62 23.66 20.28
N ARG A 183 19.47 22.86 21.34
CA ARG A 183 19.48 23.42 22.70
C ARG A 183 20.92 23.79 23.04
N PRO A 184 21.25 25.08 23.27
CA PRO A 184 22.56 25.45 23.76
C PRO A 184 22.80 24.65 25.04
N ALA A 185 23.99 24.05 25.17
CA ALA A 185 24.45 23.58 26.47
C ALA A 185 24.26 24.75 27.43
N ALA A 186 23.51 24.54 28.52
CA ALA A 186 23.32 25.56 29.54
C ALA A 186 24.69 26.14 29.87
N ALA A 187 24.84 27.46 29.72
CA ALA A 187 26.07 28.15 30.03
C ALA A 187 26.54 27.71 31.43
N PRO A 188 27.84 27.40 31.63
CA PRO A 188 28.32 27.01 32.94
C PRO A 188 27.88 28.06 33.96
N ALA A 189 27.25 27.61 35.04
CA ALA A 189 26.77 28.48 36.10
C ALA A 189 27.91 29.43 36.51
N ALA A 190 27.61 30.74 36.49
CA ALA A 190 28.58 31.77 36.85
C ALA A 190 29.24 31.40 38.18
N THR A 191 30.57 31.34 38.18
CA THR A 191 31.38 31.14 39.38
C THR A 191 30.92 32.16 40.43
N PRO A 192 30.57 31.75 41.66
CA PRO A 192 30.18 32.69 42.69
C PRO A 192 31.32 33.70 42.91
N ALA A 193 30.97 34.98 42.86
CA ALA A 193 31.93 36.06 43.08
C ALA A 193 32.60 35.86 44.45
N PRO A 194 33.93 36.06 44.56
CA PRO A 194 34.61 35.95 45.84
C PRO A 194 34.01 36.95 46.84
N PRO A 195 33.90 36.57 48.13
CA PRO A 195 33.31 37.43 49.14
C PRO A 195 34.10 38.75 49.22
N ALA A 196 33.37 39.86 49.26
CA ALA A 196 33.94 41.19 49.40
C ALA A 196 34.85 41.23 50.65
N GLN A 197 36.11 41.61 50.45
CA GLN A 197 37.04 41.83 51.55
C GLN A 197 36.46 42.94 52.44
N ALA A 198 36.28 42.62 53.72
CA ALA A 198 35.83 43.59 54.70
C ALA A 198 36.88 44.72 54.81
N PRO A 199 36.45 46.00 54.89
CA PRO A 199 37.38 47.11 55.02
C PRO A 199 38.20 46.99 56.31
N PRO A 200 39.48 47.42 56.30
CA PRO A 200 40.32 47.39 57.48
C PRO A 200 39.68 48.23 58.59
N ARG A 201 39.57 47.65 59.79
CA ARG A 201 39.17 48.39 60.99
C ARG A 201 40.33 49.29 61.44
N PRO A 202 40.02 50.49 61.98
CA PRO A 202 41.00 51.48 62.42
C PRO A 202 41.85 50.98 63.59
#